data_AF-A0A097PT01-F1
#
_entry.id   AF-A0A097PT01-F1
#
_cell.length_a   1.000
_cell.length_b   1.000
_cell.length_c   1.000
_cell.angle_alpha   90.00
_cell.angle_beta   90.00
_cell.angle_gamma   90.00
#
_symmetry.space_group_name_H-M   'P 1'
#
loop_
_entity.id
_entity.type
_entity.pdbx_description
1 polymer ?
#
loop_
_entity_poly.entity_id
_entity_poly.type
_entity_poly.pdbx_seq_one_letter_code
_entity_poly.pdbx_strand_id
1 'polypeptide(L)'
;STEWMFKVAEGAAALFMEQLRGIQYITDRGAQQLSVDIEYLSNVLSVLSMPIPPILATFHTCLSTPRDQLKDVIKTDSESLDLPTANLVCKMRRVSLE
;
A
#
# COMPACT_ATOMS: atom_id res chain seq x y z
N SER A 1 16.17 14.55 -19.70
CA SER A 1 15.95 13.16 -20.18
C SER A 1 15.22 12.27 -19.18
N THR A 2 14.29 12.82 -18.37
CA THR A 2 13.72 12.11 -17.19
C THR A 2 12.22 11.86 -17.30
N GLU A 3 11.54 12.46 -18.28
CA GLU A 3 10.08 12.41 -18.41
C GLU A 3 9.55 11.01 -18.77
N TRP A 4 10.31 10.22 -19.54
CA TRP A 4 9.92 8.86 -19.92
C TRP A 4 9.97 7.90 -18.72
N MET A 5 10.98 8.02 -17.85
CA MET A 5 11.05 7.21 -16.63
C MET A 5 9.94 7.57 -15.65
N PHE A 6 9.56 8.85 -15.58
CA PHE A 6 8.42 9.29 -14.76
C PHE A 6 7.11 8.63 -15.22
N LYS A 7 6.83 8.64 -16.53
CA LYS A 7 5.63 8.00 -17.11
C LYS A 7 5.64 6.48 -16.93
N VAL A 8 6.80 5.83 -17.05
CA VAL A 8 6.93 4.39 -16.82
C VAL A 8 6.65 4.01 -15.36
N ALA A 9 7.19 4.76 -14.41
CA ALA A 9 6.98 4.49 -12.99
C ALA A 9 5.56 4.85 -12.51
N GLU A 10 4.95 5.90 -13.06
CA GLU A 10 3.53 6.20 -12.84
C GLU A 10 2.63 5.06 -13.35
N GLY A 11 2.89 4.56 -14.58
CA GLY A 11 2.19 3.41 -15.14
C GLY A 11 2.39 2.13 -14.34
N ALA A 12 3.62 1.85 -13.88
CA ALA A 12 3.92 0.69 -13.04
C ALA A 12 3.21 0.76 -11.68
N ALA A 13 3.20 1.94 -11.05
CA ALA A 13 2.45 2.16 -9.81
C ALA A 13 0.95 1.98 -10.03
N ALA A 14 0.40 2.47 -11.13
CA ALA A 14 -1.01 2.28 -11.49
C ALA A 14 -1.38 0.79 -11.67
N LEU A 15 -0.56 0.03 -12.40
CA LEU A 15 -0.75 -1.40 -12.57
C LEU A 15 -0.64 -2.15 -11.24
N PHE A 16 0.34 -1.80 -10.41
CA PHE A 16 0.50 -2.42 -9.09
C PHE A 16 -0.70 -2.14 -8.18
N MET A 17 -1.24 -0.93 -8.18
CA MET A 17 -2.46 -0.58 -7.45
C MET A 17 -3.69 -1.37 -7.95
N GLU A 18 -3.80 -1.60 -9.26
CA GLU A 18 -4.88 -2.40 -9.84
C GLU A 18 -4.76 -3.87 -9.44
N GLN A 19 -3.55 -4.45 -9.47
CA GLN A 19 -3.31 -5.82 -9.01
C GLN A 19 -3.59 -5.98 -7.51
N LEU A 20 -3.16 -5.01 -6.69
CA LEU A 20 -3.47 -4.98 -5.27
C LEU A 20 -4.97 -4.98 -5.02
N ARG A 21 -5.74 -4.17 -5.75
CA ARG A 21 -7.21 -4.13 -5.66
C ARG A 21 -7.88 -5.45 -6.05
N GLY A 22 -7.24 -6.26 -6.89
CA GLY A 22 -7.71 -7.58 -7.28
C GLY A 22 -7.57 -8.66 -6.19
N ILE A 23 -6.81 -8.40 -5.12
CA ILE A 23 -6.61 -9.37 -4.04
C ILE A 23 -7.91 -9.49 -3.23
N GLN A 24 -8.55 -10.66 -3.25
CA GLN A 24 -9.75 -10.92 -2.45
C GLN A 24 -9.43 -11.29 -1.00
N TYR A 25 -8.30 -11.95 -0.78
CA TYR A 25 -7.89 -12.42 0.54
C TYR A 25 -6.37 -12.53 0.61
N ILE A 26 -5.82 -12.12 1.75
CA ILE A 26 -4.38 -12.19 2.02
C ILE A 26 -4.12 -12.79 3.41
N THR A 27 -3.16 -13.71 3.48
CA THR A 27 -2.68 -14.27 4.75
C THR A 27 -1.71 -13.29 5.42
N ASP A 28 -1.44 -13.45 6.70
CA ASP A 28 -0.48 -12.58 7.41
C ASP A 28 0.93 -12.66 6.81
N ARG A 29 1.35 -13.87 6.39
CA ARG A 29 2.60 -14.06 5.65
C ARG A 29 2.57 -13.35 4.29
N GLY A 30 1.44 -13.41 3.58
CA GLY A 30 1.27 -12.70 2.32
C GLY A 30 1.34 -11.19 2.50
N ALA A 31 0.72 -10.66 3.55
CA ALA A 31 0.75 -9.23 3.88
C ALA A 31 2.18 -8.75 4.18
N GLN A 32 2.96 -9.54 4.93
CA GLN A 32 4.35 -9.24 5.21
C GLN A 32 5.23 -9.32 3.95
N GLN A 33 4.97 -10.26 3.05
CA GLN A 33 5.70 -10.33 1.79
C GLN A 33 5.41 -9.10 0.92
N LEU A 34 4.13 -8.75 0.81
CA LEU A 34 3.70 -7.59 0.02
C LEU A 34 4.17 -6.27 0.61
N SER A 35 4.28 -6.13 1.94
CA SER A 35 4.85 -4.91 2.53
C SER A 35 6.33 -4.73 2.16
N VAL A 36 7.12 -5.81 2.18
CA VAL A 36 8.52 -5.78 1.73
C VAL A 36 8.61 -5.43 0.24
N ASP A 37 7.75 -6.00 -0.59
CA ASP A 37 7.72 -5.69 -2.04
C ASP A 37 7.37 -4.20 -2.27
N ILE A 38 6.45 -3.65 -1.49
CA ILE A 38 6.07 -2.23 -1.53
C ILE A 38 7.21 -1.32 -1.04
N GLU A 39 7.90 -1.71 0.03
CA GLU A 39 9.05 -0.96 0.55
C GLU A 39 10.17 -0.90 -0.50
N TYR A 40 10.46 -2.04 -1.14
CA TYR A 40 11.42 -2.11 -2.23
C TYR A 40 11.03 -1.18 -3.39
N LEU A 41 9.77 -1.23 -3.84
CA LEU A 41 9.27 -0.34 -4.88
C LEU A 41 9.37 1.14 -4.47
N SER A 42 9.03 1.46 -3.23
CA SER A 42 9.11 2.83 -2.69
C SER A 42 10.55 3.36 -2.66
N ASN A 43 11.50 2.51 -2.27
CA ASN A 43 12.93 2.82 -2.30
C ASN A 43 13.42 3.07 -3.75
N VAL A 44 12.99 2.23 -4.70
CA VAL A 44 13.30 2.44 -6.12
C VAL A 44 12.75 3.78 -6.62
N LEU A 45 11.50 4.11 -6.31
CA LEU A 45 10.90 5.41 -6.67
C LEU A 45 11.67 6.58 -6.04
N SER A 46 12.07 6.46 -4.78
CA SER A 46 12.86 7.48 -4.09
C SER A 46 14.23 7.69 -4.73
N VAL A 47 14.95 6.62 -5.09
CA VAL A 47 16.23 6.68 -5.83
C VAL A 47 16.06 7.38 -7.18
N LEU A 48 14.91 7.20 -7.82
CA LEU A 48 14.55 7.87 -9.07
C LEU A 48 14.04 9.32 -8.86
N SER A 49 14.09 9.83 -7.63
CA SER A 49 13.57 11.16 -7.25
C SER A 49 12.08 11.34 -7.58
N MET A 50 11.31 10.26 -7.48
CA MET A 50 9.87 10.27 -7.72
C MET A 50 9.09 10.32 -6.40
N PRO A 51 8.00 11.10 -6.34
CA PRO A 51 7.14 11.08 -5.16
C PRO A 51 6.47 9.72 -5.01
N ILE A 52 6.46 9.20 -3.79
CA ILE A 52 5.79 7.94 -3.47
C ILE A 52 4.27 8.21 -3.44
N PRO A 53 3.46 7.46 -4.21
CA PRO A 53 2.02 7.64 -4.19
C PRO A 53 1.43 7.40 -2.78
N PRO A 54 0.52 8.26 -2.27
CA PRO A 54 -0.05 8.12 -0.92
C PRO A 54 -0.82 6.81 -0.74
N ILE A 55 -1.39 6.26 -1.81
CA ILE A 55 -2.05 4.95 -1.82
C ILE A 55 -1.03 3.84 -1.49
N LEU A 56 0.16 3.90 -2.10
CA LEU A 56 1.22 2.91 -1.87
C LEU A 56 1.74 2.98 -0.43
N ALA A 57 1.93 4.20 0.09
CA ALA A 57 2.28 4.43 1.49
C ALA A 57 1.22 3.88 2.46
N THR A 58 -0.07 4.06 2.14
CA THR A 58 -1.18 3.52 2.94
C THR A 58 -1.17 1.99 2.93
N PHE A 59 -1.00 1.35 1.76
CA PHE A 59 -0.84 -0.11 1.67
C PHE A 59 0.34 -0.60 2.50
N HIS A 60 1.48 0.07 2.41
CA HIS A 60 2.67 -0.29 3.19
C HIS A 60 2.37 -0.27 4.70
N THR A 61 1.83 0.84 5.21
CA THR A 61 1.49 0.99 6.62
C THR A 61 0.48 -0.07 7.06
N CYS A 62 -0.61 -0.28 6.31
CA CYS A 62 -1.65 -1.23 6.67
C CYS A 62 -1.23 -2.71 6.56
N LEU A 63 -0.33 -3.06 5.64
CA LEU A 63 0.16 -4.42 5.46
C LEU A 63 1.30 -4.77 6.43
N SER A 64 2.14 -3.79 6.77
CA SER A 64 3.22 -3.94 7.76
C SER A 64 2.71 -3.99 9.20
N THR A 65 1.56 -3.38 9.47
CA THR A 65 0.95 -3.39 10.80
C THR A 65 0.38 -4.78 11.11
N PRO A 66 0.54 -5.33 12.32
CA PRO A 66 -0.12 -6.57 12.73
C PRO A 66 -1.66 -6.47 12.60
N ARG A 67 -2.34 -7.58 12.29
CA ARG A 67 -3.79 -7.59 12.06
C ARG A 67 -4.56 -6.97 13.24
N ASP A 68 -4.14 -7.28 14.46
CA ASP A 68 -4.80 -6.86 15.69
C ASP A 68 -4.67 -5.35 15.98
N GLN A 69 -3.62 -4.72 15.44
CA GLN A 69 -3.34 -3.29 15.65
C GLN A 69 -3.84 -2.41 14.49
N LEU A 70 -4.26 -3.03 13.38
CA LEU A 70 -4.63 -2.33 12.16
C LEU A 70 -5.81 -1.35 12.39
N LYS A 71 -6.77 -1.71 13.25
CA LYS A 71 -7.91 -0.84 13.56
C LYS A 71 -7.48 0.43 14.29
N ASP A 72 -6.59 0.30 15.27
CA ASP A 72 -6.08 1.43 16.05
C ASP A 72 -5.27 2.37 15.17
N VAL A 73 -4.44 1.84 14.26
CA VAL A 73 -3.70 2.65 13.30
C VAL A 73 -4.64 3.40 12.38
N ILE A 74 -5.67 2.76 11.81
CA ILE A 74 -6.61 3.45 10.92
C ILE A 74 -7.38 4.55 11.66
N LYS A 75 -7.74 4.35 12.93
CA LYS A 75 -8.41 5.36 13.75
C LYS A 75 -7.51 6.51 14.18
N THR A 76 -6.23 6.25 14.40
CA THR A 76 -5.25 7.24 14.86
C THR A 76 -4.72 8.07 13.69
N ASP A 77 -4.45 7.42 12.57
CA ASP A 77 -3.85 8.00 11.35
C ASP A 77 -4.90 8.23 10.25
N SER A 78 -6.18 8.40 10.61
CA SER A 78 -7.27 8.61 9.62
C SER A 78 -7.05 9.83 8.73
N GLU A 79 -6.32 10.85 9.21
CA GLU A 79 -6.04 12.08 8.45
C GLU A 79 -4.85 11.94 7.49
N SER A 80 -3.94 10.99 7.75
CA SER A 80 -2.71 10.76 6.97
C SER A 80 -2.84 9.60 5.97
N LEU A 81 -3.82 8.71 6.19
CA LEU A 81 -4.05 7.52 5.38
C LEU A 81 -5.17 7.74 4.35
N ASP A 82 -5.02 7.10 3.19
CA ASP A 82 -6.10 6.98 2.24
C ASP A 82 -7.15 5.99 2.76
N LEU A 83 -8.24 6.49 3.37
CA LEU A 83 -9.34 5.67 3.90
C LEU A 83 -9.85 4.58 2.94
N PRO A 84 -10.10 4.83 1.63
CA PRO A 84 -10.60 3.77 0.76
C PRO A 84 -9.59 2.63 0.62
N THR A 85 -8.29 2.92 0.56
CA THR A 85 -7.23 1.91 0.56
C THR A 85 -7.12 1.19 1.90
N ALA A 86 -7.15 1.90 3.02
CA ALA A 86 -7.10 1.29 4.35
C ALA A 86 -8.28 0.32 4.59
N ASN A 87 -9.49 0.72 4.20
CA ASN A 87 -10.68 -0.12 4.26
C ASN A 87 -10.56 -1.37 3.38
N LEU A 88 -9.97 -1.23 2.20
CA LEU A 88 -9.71 -2.33 1.30
C LEU A 88 -8.74 -3.34 1.90
N VAL A 89 -7.63 -2.88 2.50
CA VAL A 89 -6.67 -3.76 3.20
C VAL A 89 -7.33 -4.48 4.38
N CYS A 90 -8.18 -3.80 5.15
CA CYS A 90 -8.97 -4.43 6.22
C CYS A 90 -9.87 -5.55 5.69
N LYS A 91 -10.56 -5.32 4.56
CA LYS A 91 -11.38 -6.37 3.91
C LYS A 91 -10.52 -7.55 3.46
N MET A 92 -9.40 -7.29 2.77
CA MET A 92 -8.46 -8.33 2.32
C MET A 92 -7.93 -9.19 3.47
N ARG A 93 -7.65 -8.55 4.61
CA ARG A 93 -7.12 -9.18 5.82
C ARG A 93 -8.19 -9.73 6.75
N ARG A 94 -9.48 -9.60 6.41
CA ARG A 94 -10.63 -10.00 7.24
C ARG A 94 -10.63 -9.36 8.63
N VAL A 95 -10.32 -8.08 8.70
CA VAL A 95 -10.45 -7.25 9.91
C VAL A 95 -11.81 -6.57 9.89
N SER A 96 -12.69 -6.89 10.84
CA SER A 96 -13.98 -6.19 10.98
C SER A 96 -13.75 -4.77 11.46
N LEU A 97 -14.19 -3.75 10.73
CA LEU A 97 -14.09 -2.35 11.16
C LEU A 97 -15.30 -1.85 11.96
N GLU A 98 -16.20 -2.76 12.33
CA GLU A 98 -17.34 -2.51 13.25
C GLU A 98 -16.87 -2.11 14.66
#